data_AF-A0A0S2SQ18-F1
#
_entry.id   AF-A0A0S2SQ18-F1
#
_cell.length_a   1.000
_cell.length_b   1.000
_cell.length_c   1.000
_cell.angle_alpha   90.00
_cell.angle_beta   90.00
_cell.angle_gamma   90.00
#
_symmetry.space_group_name_H-M   'P 1'
#
loop_
_entity.id
_entity.type
_entity.pdbx_description
1 polymer ?
#
loop_
_entity_poly.entity_id
_entity_poly.type
_entity_poly.pdbx_seq_one_letter_code
_entity_poly.pdbx_strand_id
1 'polypeptide(L)' 'MTRHNQYRITFFDRHGMSNQIELSTPYLIMRDSQCDLCLFDLDHCIGSEETIEHMIRQKTGVDEEISIISASPL' A
#
# COMPACT_ATOMS: atom_id res chain seq x y z
N MET A 1 -5.34 13.98 -17.59
CA MET A 1 -4.09 13.40 -17.05
C MET A 1 -4.34 13.04 -15.60
N THR A 2 -4.54 11.76 -15.29
CA THR A 2 -4.67 11.27 -13.91
C THR A 2 -3.31 11.46 -13.23
N ARG A 3 -3.25 12.34 -12.23
CA ARG A 3 -2.05 12.48 -11.38
C ARG A 3 -1.93 11.20 -10.57
N HIS A 4 -0.78 10.55 -10.66
CA HIS A 4 -0.50 9.37 -9.85
C HIS A 4 0.37 9.81 -8.69
N ASN A 5 -0.03 9.42 -7.49
CA ASN A 5 0.75 9.58 -6.28
C ASN A 5 1.75 8.42 -6.21
N GLN A 6 2.99 8.75 -5.84
CA GLN A 6 4.03 7.75 -5.65
C GLN A 6 4.27 7.55 -4.17
N TYR A 7 4.31 6.30 -3.74
CA TYR A 7 4.55 5.91 -2.37
C TYR A 7 5.67 4.90 -2.30
N ARG A 8 6.53 5.01 -1.29
CA ARG A 8 7.41 3.94 -0.86
C ARG A 8 6.72 3.16 0.25
N ILE A 9 6.46 1.89 -0.01
CA ILE A 9 5.87 0.97 0.95
C ILE A 9 6.95 0.03 1.46
N THR A 10 7.05 -0.08 2.79
CA THR A 10 7.88 -1.06 3.47
C THR A 10 6.97 -2.16 4.02
N PHE A 11 7.29 -3.42 3.73
CA PHE A 11 6.52 -4.57 4.17
C PHE A 11 7.44 -5.73 4.57
N PHE A 12 6.94 -6.62 5.41
CA PHE A 12 7.57 -7.93 5.66
C PHE A 12 6.94 -8.98 4.77
N ASP A 13 7.76 -9.88 4.22
CA ASP A 13 7.25 -11.12 3.63
C ASP A 13 6.99 -12.20 4.69
N ARG A 14 6.45 -13.35 4.28
CA ARG A 14 6.21 -14.49 5.17
C ARG A 14 7.47 -15.03 5.88
N HIS A 15 8.66 -14.73 5.35
CA HIS A 15 9.94 -15.13 5.93
C HIS A 15 10.45 -14.10 6.96
N GLY A 16 9.71 -13.02 7.20
CA GLY A 16 10.07 -11.93 8.10
C GLY A 16 11.14 -11.00 7.50
N MET A 17 11.39 -11.07 6.19
CA MET A 17 12.36 -10.21 5.52
C MET A 17 11.72 -8.85 5.20
N SER A 18 12.40 -7.77 5.59
CA SER A 18 11.97 -6.41 5.28
C SER A 18 12.24 -6.12 3.81
N ASN A 19 11.18 -5.80 3.08
CA ASN A 19 11.22 -5.44 1.67
C ASN A 19 10.66 -4.02 1.48
N GLN A 20 11.06 -3.38 0.38
CA GLN A 20 10.55 -2.07 -0.01
C GLN A 20 10.13 -2.08 -1.47
N ILE A 21 9.04 -1.39 -1.76
CA ILE A 21 8.54 -1.21 -3.12
C ILE A 21 8.03 0.22 -3.32
N GLU A 22 8.21 0.72 -4.54
CA GLU A 22 7.55 1.95 -4.97
C GLU A 22 6.23 1.61 -5.63
N LEU A 23 5.12 2.13 -5.10
CA LEU A 23 3.78 1.96 -5.65
C LEU A 23 3.32 3.29 -6.25
N SER A 24 2.79 3.22 -7.47
CA SER A 24 2.19 4.38 -8.15
C SER A 24 0.70 4.13 -8.25
N THR A 25 -0.10 5.04 -7.70
CA THR A 25 -1.55 4.89 -7.59
C THR A 25 -2.24 6.24 -7.78
N PRO A 26 -3.39 6.31 -8.46
CA PRO A 26 -4.18 7.55 -8.50
C PRO A 26 -4.81 7.91 -7.14
N TYR A 27 -4.77 6.97 -6.18
CA TYR A 27 -5.39 7.10 -4.86
C TYR A 27 -4.40 7.62 -3.81
N LEU A 28 -4.93 8.06 -2.67
CA LEU A 28 -4.15 8.43 -1.49
C LEU A 28 -3.99 7.21 -0.58
N ILE A 29 -2.82 7.05 0.03
CA ILE A 29 -2.58 6.02 1.05
C ILE A 29 -2.39 6.73 2.37
N MET A 30 -3.33 6.56 3.30
CA MET A 30 -3.34 7.25 4.59
C MET A 30 -3.93 6.35 5.67
N ARG A 31 -3.69 6.70 6.94
CA ARG A 31 -4.32 6.01 8.06
C ARG A 31 -5.71 6.57 8.32
N ASP A 32 -6.66 5.70 8.58
CA ASP A 32 -8.02 6.06 8.95
C ASP A 32 -8.12 6.47 10.44
N SER A 33 -9.34 6.69 10.94
CA SER A 33 -9.58 7.01 12.34
C SER A 33 -9.19 5.91 13.33
N GLN A 34 -9.13 4.66 12.89
CA GLN A 34 -8.72 3.50 13.69
C GLN A 34 -7.21 3.24 13.61
N CYS A 35 -6.47 4.09 12.89
CA CYS A 35 -5.04 3.99 12.60
C CYS A 35 -4.67 2.85 11.62
N ASP A 36 -5.65 2.30 10.90
CA ASP A 36 -5.46 1.29 9.87
C ASP A 36 -5.08 1.94 8.54
N LEU A 37 -4.19 1.31 7.78
CA LEU A 37 -3.73 1.85 6.50
C LEU A 37 -4.76 1.59 5.40
N CYS A 38 -5.28 2.64 4.78
CA CYS A 38 -6.35 2.56 3.80
C CYS A 38 -6.04 3.35 2.53
N LEU A 39 -6.71 2.98 1.44
CA LEU A 39 -6.75 3.68 0.17
C LEU A 39 -7.94 4.62 0.11
N PHE A 40 -7.68 5.87 -0.27
CA PHE A 40 -8.69 6.92 -0.38
C PHE A 40 -8.74 7.49 -1.80
N ASP A 41 -9.94 7.64 -2.34
CA ASP A 41 -10.21 8.52 -3.48
C ASP A 41 -10.73 9.86 -2.96
N LEU A 42 -9.84 10.85 -2.97
CA LEU A 42 -10.06 12.16 -2.32
C LEU A 42 -10.41 11.97 -0.83
N ASP A 43 -11.70 12.03 -0.48
CA ASP A 43 -12.21 11.93 0.88
C ASP A 43 -12.95 10.61 1.17
N HIS A 44 -13.05 9.70 0.19
CA HIS A 44 -13.75 8.43 0.35
C HIS A 44 -12.77 7.27 0.50
N CYS A 45 -12.91 6.48 1.57
CA CYS A 45 -12.19 5.22 1.70
C CYS A 45 -12.70 4.24 0.63
N ILE A 46 -11.82 3.77 -0.25
CA ILE A 46 -12.13 2.86 -1.35
C ILE A 46 -11.48 1.48 -1.21
N GLY A 47 -10.59 1.32 -0.24
CA GLY A 47 -9.90 0.05 0.00
C GLY A 47 -9.19 0.03 1.35
N SER A 48 -9.15 -1.15 1.95
CA SER A 48 -8.43 -1.43 3.20
C SER A 48 -6.95 -1.72 2.94
N GLU A 49 -6.22 -2.03 4.01
CA GLU A 49 -4.83 -2.49 3.95
C GLU A 49 -4.68 -3.72 3.03
N GLU A 50 -5.62 -4.66 3.08
CA GLU A 50 -5.65 -5.84 2.19
C GLU A 50 -5.63 -5.46 0.70
N THR A 51 -6.28 -4.35 0.34
CA THR A 51 -6.26 -3.86 -1.05
C THR A 51 -4.87 -3.40 -1.44
N ILE A 52 -4.16 -2.72 -0.54
CA ILE A 52 -2.77 -2.30 -0.74
C ILE A 52 -1.87 -3.53 -0.84
N GLU A 53 -2.09 -4.55 0.00
CA GLU A 53 -1.34 -5.80 -0.09
C GLU A 53 -1.51 -6.48 -1.45
N HIS A 54 -2.75 -6.57 -1.94
CA HIS A 54 -3.02 -7.11 -3.27
C HIS A 54 -2.30 -6.32 -4.37
N MET A 55 -2.26 -4.99 -4.27
CA MET A 55 -1.49 -4.17 -5.22
C MET A 55 0.01 -4.45 -5.18
N ILE A 56 0.57 -4.66 -3.98
CA ILE A 56 1.98 -5.03 -3.81
C ILE A 56 2.22 -6.41 -4.44
N ARG A 57 1.40 -7.41 -4.11
CA ARG A 57 1.51 -8.78 -4.65
C ARG A 57 1.43 -8.81 -6.18
N GLN A 58 0.51 -8.05 -6.76
CA GLN A 58 0.41 -7.92 -8.23
C GLN A 58 1.66 -7.29 -8.85
N LYS A 59 2.31 -6.37 -8.14
CA LYS A 59 3.49 -5.66 -8.65
C LYS A 59 4.79 -6.46 -8.46
N THR A 60 4.93 -7.18 -7.36
CA THR A 60 6.09 -8.02 -7.05
C THR A 60 6.00 -9.40 -7.70
N GLY A 61 4.79 -9.86 -8.06
CA GLY A 61 4.54 -11.24 -8.47
C GLY A 61 4.61 -12.25 -7.33
N VAL A 62 4.63 -11.76 -6.08
CA VAL A 62 4.68 -12.60 -4.88
C VAL A 62 3.25 -12.90 -4.45
N ASP A 63 2.85 -14.17 -4.48
CA ASP A 63 1.52 -14.64 -4.04
C ASP A 63 1.49 -15.02 -2.54
N GLU A 64 2.45 -14.50 -1.79
CA GLU A 64 2.64 -14.82 -0.37
C GLU A 64 2.00 -13.75 0.52
N GLU A 65 1.65 -14.15 1.73
CA GLU A 65 1.21 -13.22 2.77
C GLU A 65 2.32 -12.21 3.08
N ILE A 66 1.94 -10.95 3.20
CA ILE A 66 2.83 -9.84 3.52
C ILE A 66 2.21 -9.01 4.63
N SER A 67 3.01 -8.28 5.38
CA SER A 67 2.52 -7.35 6.39
C SER A 67 3.09 -5.97 6.14
N ILE A 68 2.23 -4.98 5.92
CA ILE A 68 2.66 -3.61 5.64
C ILE A 68 3.10 -2.94 6.95
N ILE A 69 4.28 -2.33 6.92
CA ILE A 69 4.85 -1.61 8.07
C ILE A 69 4.56 -0.12 7.94
N SER A 70 4.80 0.42 6.74
CA SER A 70 4.64 1.85 6.46
C SER A 70 4.46 2.13 4.99
N ALA A 71 3.74 3.20 4.68
CA ALA A 71 3.66 3.80 3.36
C ALA A 71 3.97 5.29 3.50
N SER A 72 4.96 5.77 2.75
CA SER A 72 5.37 7.19 2.76
C SER A 72 5.31 7.76 1.34
N PRO A 73 4.76 8.96 1.13
CA PRO A 73 4.79 9.60 -0.17
C PRO A 73 6.23 9.92 -0.58
N LEU A 74 6.52 9.86 -1.89
CA LEU A 74 7.80 10.24 -2.51
C LEU A 74 7.79 11.69 -2.98
#